data_AF-A0A1H0TSZ7-F1
#
_entry.id   AF-A0A1H0TSZ7-F1
#
_cell.length_a   1.000
_cell.length_b   1.000
_cell.length_c   1.000
_cell.angle_alpha   90.00
_cell.angle_beta   90.00
_cell.angle_gamma   90.00
#
_symmetry.space_group_name_H-M   'P 1'
#
loop_
_entity.id
_entity.type
_entity.pdbx_description
1 polymer ?
#
loop_
_entity_poly.entity_id
_entity_poly.type
_entity_poly.pdbx_seq_one_letter_code
_entity_poly.pdbx_strand_id
1 'polypeptide(L)' 'MPTIDTRVTISEVPADSLASAACPACSHEWSAHDQISTRYCKATTAGSYSRGCVCPAAK' A
#
# COMPACT_ATOMS: atom_id res chain seq x y z
N MET A 1 -19.13 -30.13 -4.34
CA MET A 1 -18.59 -28.76 -4.37
C MET A 1 -17.26 -28.79 -5.09
N PRO A 2 -17.02 -28.04 -6.17
CA PRO A 2 -15.70 -27.99 -6.78
C PRO A 2 -14.79 -27.05 -5.97
N THR A 3 -13.71 -27.58 -5.41
CA THR A 3 -12.60 -26.79 -4.85
C THR A 3 -11.75 -26.29 -6.01
N ILE A 4 -11.89 -25.01 -6.34
CA ILE A 4 -11.04 -24.33 -7.32
C ILE A 4 -9.67 -24.11 -6.67
N ASP A 5 -8.65 -24.81 -7.16
CA ASP A 5 -7.23 -24.52 -6.90
C ASP A 5 -6.77 -23.49 -7.94
N THR A 6 -6.90 -22.20 -7.63
CA THR A 6 -6.30 -21.15 -8.46
C THR A 6 -4.86 -20.98 -8.05
N ARG A 7 -3.96 -21.67 -8.75
CA ARG A 7 -2.53 -21.37 -8.70
C ARG A 7 -2.29 -20.04 -9.41
N VAL A 8 -2.35 -18.94 -8.64
CA VAL A 8 -1.99 -17.60 -9.13
C VAL A 8 -0.49 -17.61 -9.44
N THR A 9 -0.16 -17.53 -10.72
CA THR A 9 1.18 -17.18 -11.17
C THR A 9 1.40 -15.70 -10.85
N ILE A 10 2.15 -15.44 -9.78
CA ILE A 10 2.65 -14.10 -9.47
C ILE A 10 3.62 -13.76 -10.60
N SER A 11 3.15 -12.99 -11.58
CA SER A 11 4.04 -12.29 -12.50
C SER A 11 4.93 -11.40 -11.66
N GLU A 12 6.23 -11.70 -11.69
CA GLU A 12 7.28 -10.97 -11.01
C GLU A 12 7.25 -9.52 -11.50
N VAL A 13 6.61 -8.66 -10.71
CA VAL A 13 6.70 -7.21 -10.91
C VAL A 13 8.16 -6.86 -10.65
N PRO A 14 8.86 -6.18 -11.57
CA PRO A 14 10.27 -5.85 -11.40
C PRO A 14 10.46 -5.16 -10.04
N ALA A 15 11.28 -5.74 -9.17
CA ALA A 15 11.57 -5.23 -7.83
C ALA A 15 12.42 -3.93 -7.83
N ASP A 16 12.46 -3.22 -8.97
CA ASP A 16 13.29 -2.03 -9.23
C ASP A 16 12.47 -0.73 -9.10
N SER A 17 11.46 -0.73 -8.23
CA SER A 17 10.73 0.49 -7.85
C SER A 17 10.49 0.60 -6.35
N LEU A 18 11.23 -0.17 -5.55
CA LEU A 18 11.34 -0.01 -4.10
C LEU A 18 12.22 1.20 -3.71
N ALA A 19 12.31 2.20 -4.56
CA ALA A 19 12.88 3.49 -4.22
C ALA A 19 11.83 4.23 -3.39
N SER A 20 11.79 3.97 -2.09
CA SER A 20 11.39 4.94 -1.07
C SER A 20 10.26 5.90 -1.46
N ALA A 21 9.17 5.36 -2.02
CA ALA A 21 8.18 6.17 -2.70
C ALA A 21 7.33 6.87 -1.63
N ALA A 22 7.37 8.19 -1.60
CA ALA A 22 6.48 8.95 -0.73
C ALA A 22 5.02 8.55 -1.01
N CYS A 23 4.27 8.27 0.04
CA CYS A 23 2.88 7.87 -0.05
C CYS A 23 2.03 9.01 -0.64
N PRO A 24 1.23 8.77 -1.69
CA PRO A 24 0.43 9.82 -2.32
C PRO A 24 -0.69 10.36 -1.42
N ALA A 25 -1.01 9.66 -0.31
CA ALA A 25 -2.01 10.11 0.66
C ALA A 25 -1.45 11.00 1.78
N CYS A 26 -0.19 10.80 2.19
CA CYS A 26 0.36 11.43 3.41
C CYS A 26 1.78 11.96 3.28
N SER A 27 2.41 11.82 2.10
CA SER A 27 3.77 12.27 1.79
C SER A 27 4.88 11.66 2.65
N HIS A 28 4.57 10.72 3.53
CA HIS A 28 5.56 9.94 4.29
C HIS A 28 6.10 8.77 3.47
N GLU A 29 7.28 8.31 3.84
CA GLU A 29 7.93 7.14 3.26
C GLU A 29 7.02 5.88 3.28
N TRP A 30 6.94 5.14 2.17
CA TRP A 30 6.10 3.94 2.11
C TRP A 30 6.57 2.87 3.10
N SER A 31 7.88 2.74 3.31
CA SER A 31 8.45 1.77 4.26
C SER A 31 8.10 2.03 5.73
N ALA A 32 7.69 3.25 6.08
CA ALA A 32 7.22 3.59 7.43
C ALA A 32 5.78 3.13 7.71
N HIS A 33 5.06 2.63 6.71
CA HIS A 33 3.69 2.17 6.90
C HIS A 33 3.66 0.80 7.57
N ASP A 34 2.92 0.69 8.67
CA ASP A 34 2.44 -0.60 9.11
C ASP A 34 1.29 -1.11 8.21
N GLN A 35 0.79 -2.32 8.49
CA GLN A 35 -0.28 -2.91 7.69
C GLN A 35 -1.58 -2.09 7.71
N ILE A 36 -1.86 -1.40 8.81
CA ILE A 36 -3.07 -0.59 8.98
C ILE A 36 -2.93 0.68 8.14
N SER A 37 -1.80 1.37 8.29
CA SER A 37 -1.42 2.58 7.57
C SER A 37 -1.44 2.35 6.06
N THR A 38 -0.92 1.21 5.62
CA THR A 38 -0.93 0.80 4.21
C THR A 38 -2.36 0.71 3.67
N ARG A 39 -3.25 0.01 4.37
CA ARG A 39 -4.65 -0.16 3.96
C ARG A 39 -5.39 1.16 3.96
N TYR A 40 -5.21 1.96 5.01
CA TYR A 40 -5.86 3.26 5.15
C TYR A 40 -5.45 4.21 4.04
N CYS A 41 -4.15 4.37 3.81
CA CYS A 41 -3.63 5.30 2.79
C CYS A 41 -4.05 4.86 1.39
N LYS A 42 -4.04 3.56 1.07
CA LYS A 42 -4.56 3.07 -0.21
C LYS A 42 -6.03 3.39 -0.41
N ALA A 43 -6.87 3.21 0.62
CA ALA A 43 -8.28 3.57 0.55
C ALA A 43 -8.49 5.09 0.43
N THR A 44 -7.64 5.89 1.08
CA THR A 44 -7.65 7.36 0.98
C THR A 44 -7.36 7.81 -0.44
N THR A 45 -6.30 7.29 -1.08
CA THR A 45 -5.97 7.60 -2.46
C THR A 45 -7.02 7.08 -3.44
N ALA A 46 -7.50 5.84 -3.28
CA ALA A 46 -8.48 5.26 -4.18
C ALA A 46 -9.83 6.00 -4.17
N GLY A 47 -10.21 6.57 -3.03
CA GLY A 47 -11.43 7.37 -2.90
C GLY A 47 -11.22 8.88 -3.04
N SER A 48 -10.00 9.35 -3.35
CA SER A 48 -9.65 10.78 -3.42
C SER A 48 -10.11 11.59 -2.19
N TYR A 49 -9.96 11.02 -1.00
CA TYR A 49 -10.39 11.69 0.24
C TYR A 49 -9.35 12.69 0.74
N SER A 50 -9.77 13.91 1.10
CA SER A 50 -8.95 14.93 1.75
C SER A 50 -9.03 14.82 3.28
N ARG A 51 -8.26 13.90 3.87
CA ARG A 51 -8.22 13.66 5.32
C ARG A 51 -6.80 13.37 5.81
N GLY A 52 -6.57 13.48 7.12
CA GLY A 52 -5.31 13.11 7.75
C GLY A 52 -4.99 11.62 7.63
N CYS A 53 -3.75 11.24 7.94
CA CYS A 53 -3.29 9.86 7.92
C CYS A 53 -3.20 9.24 9.32
N VAL A 54 -3.31 7.91 9.39
CA VAL A 54 -3.14 7.13 10.62
C VAL A 54 -1.71 6.60 10.80
N CYS A 55 -0.79 7.03 9.94
CA CYS A 55 0.58 6.52 9.93
C CYS A 55 1.25 6.76 11.29
N PRO A 56 2.02 5.79 11.82
CA PRO A 56 2.86 6.05 12.97
C PRO A 56 3.81 7.21 12.65
N ALA A 57 4.13 8.03 13.67
CA ALA A 57 4.91 9.26 13.50
C ALA A 57 6.15 9.01 12.64
N ALA A 58 6.13 9.61 11.44
CA ALA A 58 7.12 9.40 10.40
C ALA A 58 8.52 9.69 10.94
N LYS A 59 9.44 8.74 10.73
CA LYS A 59 10.87 9.04 10.75
C LYS A 59 11.36 9.12 9.31
#